data_AF-A0A926XHS9-F1
#
_entry.id   AF-A0A926XHS9-F1
#
_cell.length_a   1.000
_cell.length_b   1.000
_cell.length_c   1.000
_cell.angle_alpha   90.00
_cell.angle_beta   90.00
_cell.angle_gamma   90.00
#
_symmetry.space_group_name_H-M   'P 1'
#
loop_
_entity.id
_entity.type
_entity.pdbx_description
1 polymer ?
#
loop_
_entity_poly.entity_id
_entity_poly.type
_entity_poly.pdbx_seq_one_letter_code
_entity_poly.pdbx_strand_id
1 'polypeptide(L)' 'MTKLLEQAIARVMQLPETEQDAIAAFILEELEDEACWDRAFSQSQDMLAKLAAEALAEDRAGKTQELDPETL' A
#
# COMPACT_ATOMS: atom_id res chain seq x y z
N MET A 1 21.64 11.91 0.22
CA MET A 1 20.31 12.15 -0.34
C MET A 1 20.35 11.74 -1.81
N THR A 2 19.28 11.18 -2.38
CA THR A 2 19.28 10.91 -3.83
C THR A 2 19.11 12.22 -4.58
N LYS A 3 19.61 12.31 -5.83
CA LYS A 3 19.46 13.53 -6.64
C LYS A 3 17.99 13.95 -6.80
N LEU A 4 17.08 12.97 -6.87
CA LEU A 4 15.64 13.24 -6.97
C LEU A 4 15.08 13.85 -5.69
N LEU A 5 15.45 13.31 -4.52
CA LEU A 5 15.01 13.85 -3.23
C LEU A 5 15.58 15.25 -2.98
N GLU A 6 16.83 15.50 -3.37
CA GLU A 6 17.43 16.84 -3.33
C GLU A 6 16.64 17.85 -4.16
N GLN A 7 16.27 17.49 -5.40
CA GLN A 7 15.47 18.34 -6.28
C GLN A 7 14.08 18.60 -5.70
N ALA A 8 13.44 17.58 -5.13
CA ALA A 8 12.12 17.73 -4.51
C ALA A 8 12.16 18.71 -3.33
N ILE A 9 13.10 18.51 -2.39
CA ILE A 9 13.27 19.40 -1.23
C ILE A 9 13.59 20.83 -1.67
N ALA A 10 14.48 21.00 -2.65
CA ALA A 10 14.83 22.32 -3.18
C ALA A 10 13.62 23.08 -3.77
N ARG A 11 12.64 22.36 -4.35
CA ARG A 11 11.39 22.99 -4.80
C ARG A 11 10.45 23.31 -3.65
N VAL A 12 10.32 22.42 -2.68
CA VAL A 12 9.47 22.64 -1.49
C VAL A 12 9.94 23.87 -0.71
N MET A 13 11.26 24.03 -0.52
CA MET A 13 11.85 25.18 0.19
C MET A 13 11.55 26.55 -0.45
N GLN A 14 11.11 26.59 -1.72
CA GLN A 14 10.73 27.83 -2.40
C GLN A 14 9.27 28.24 -2.16
N LEU A 15 8.47 27.38 -1.53
CA LEU A 15 7.05 27.60 -1.26
C LEU A 15 6.84 28.37 0.06
N PRO A 16 5.65 28.96 0.29
CA PRO A 16 5.28 29.49 1.60
C PRO A 16 5.34 28.41 2.69
N GLU A 17 5.66 28.80 3.94
CA GLU A 17 5.81 27.86 5.07
C GLU A 17 4.59 26.95 5.25
N THR A 18 3.38 27.48 5.08
CA THR A 18 2.14 26.70 5.17
C THR A 18 2.06 25.57 4.14
N GLU A 19 2.57 25.79 2.93
CA GLU A 19 2.63 24.76 1.89
C GLU A 19 3.76 23.77 2.15
N GLN A 20 4.90 24.23 2.69
CA GLN A 20 5.99 23.36 3.12
C GLN A 20 5.51 22.39 4.21
N ASP A 21 4.82 22.89 5.22
CA ASP A 21 4.29 22.09 6.33
C ASP A 21 3.23 21.10 5.85
N ALA A 22 2.34 21.52 4.93
CA ALA A 22 1.33 20.63 4.36
C ALA A 22 1.98 19.46 3.59
N ILE A 23 3.01 19.74 2.78
CA ILE A 23 3.74 18.71 2.04
C ILE A 23 4.52 17.81 3.01
N ALA A 24 5.15 18.38 4.04
CA ALA A 24 5.86 17.61 5.04
C ALA A 24 4.94 16.66 5.81
N ALA A 25 3.75 17.14 6.22
CA ALA A 25 2.75 16.32 6.88
C ALA A 25 2.32 15.14 6.00
N PHE A 26 2.01 15.40 4.73
CA PHE A 26 1.65 14.35 3.77
C PHE A 26 2.75 13.28 3.62
N ILE A 27 4.01 13.69 3.45
CA ILE A 27 5.13 12.75 3.33
C ILE A 27 5.28 11.91 4.60
N LEU A 28 5.14 12.52 5.78
CA LEU A 28 5.28 11.82 7.04
C LEU A 28 4.15 10.79 7.26
N GLU A 29 2.92 11.15 6.91
CA GLU A 29 1.75 10.26 6.97
C GLU A 29 1.95 9.05 6.05
N GLU A 30 2.31 9.26 4.78
CA GLU A 30 2.55 8.16 3.82
C GLU A 30 3.67 7.22 4.27
N LEU A 31 4.73 7.74 4.90
CA LEU A 31 5.82 6.91 5.44
C LEU A 31 5.38 6.09 6.66
N GLU A 32 4.49 6.62 7.50
CA GLU A 32 3.92 5.89 8.63
C GLU A 32 2.95 4.81 8.16
N ASP A 33 2.11 5.12 7.17
CA ASP A 33 1.18 4.18 6.55
C ASP A 33 1.92 3.02 5.87
N GLU A 34 2.96 3.31 5.09
CA GLU A 34 3.81 2.28 4.47
C GLU A 34 4.47 1.39 5.54
N ALA A 35 5.01 1.98 6.61
CA ALA A 35 5.62 1.22 7.69
C ALA A 35 4.60 0.34 8.44
N CYS A 36 3.36 0.81 8.57
CA CYS A 36 2.27 0.06 9.16
C CYS A 36 1.88 -1.13 8.26
N TRP A 37 1.74 -0.89 6.95
CA TRP A 37 1.46 -1.90 5.95
C TRP A 37 2.54 -2.98 5.89
N ASP A 38 3.82 -2.59 5.82
CA ASP A 38 4.95 -3.51 5.82
C ASP A 38 4.92 -4.43 7.05
N ARG A 39 4.66 -3.84 8.23
CA ARG A 39 4.57 -4.60 9.48
C ARG A 39 3.40 -5.58 9.43
N ALA A 40 2.20 -5.10 9.09
CA ALA A 40 1.00 -5.93 9.05
C ALA A 40 1.14 -7.07 8.01
N PHE A 41 1.67 -6.77 6.84
CA PHE A 41 1.85 -7.72 5.75
C PHE A 41 2.94 -8.76 6.06
N SER A 42 4.04 -8.37 6.73
CA SER A 42 5.07 -9.32 7.16
C SER A 42 4.53 -10.38 8.13
N GLN A 43 3.47 -10.05 8.88
CA GLN A 43 2.84 -10.93 9.87
C GLN A 43 1.63 -11.71 9.31
N SER A 44 1.17 -11.41 8.10
CA SER A 44 -0.08 -11.97 7.56
C SER A 44 0.10 -13.30 6.81
N GLN A 45 1.34 -13.77 6.58
CA GLN A 45 1.64 -14.89 5.68
C GLN A 45 0.89 -16.18 6.04
N ASP A 46 0.83 -16.56 7.32
CA ASP A 46 0.11 -17.76 7.74
C ASP A 46 -1.41 -17.64 7.51
N MET A 47 -1.97 -16.45 7.78
CA MET A 47 -3.39 -16.17 7.55
C MET A 47 -3.71 -16.22 6.04
N LEU A 48 -2.89 -15.58 5.22
CA LEU A 48 -3.05 -15.57 3.76
C LEU A 48 -2.91 -16.99 3.19
N ALA A 49 -1.96 -17.79 3.68
CA ALA A 49 -1.81 -19.18 3.27
C ALA A 49 -3.05 -20.03 3.62
N LYS A 50 -3.64 -19.79 4.80
CA LYS A 50 -4.89 -20.44 5.20
C LYS A 50 -6.06 -20.05 4.27
N LEU A 51 -6.24 -18.75 4.01
CA LEU A 51 -7.28 -18.26 3.10
C LEU A 51 -7.11 -18.82 1.68
N ALA A 52 -5.88 -18.90 1.18
CA ALA A 52 -5.59 -19.50 -0.12
C ALA A 52 -5.93 -21.00 -0.15
N ALA A 53 -5.60 -21.74 0.92
CA ALA A 53 -5.94 -23.15 1.03
C ALA A 53 -7.45 -23.39 1.08
N GLU A 54 -8.19 -22.52 1.79
CA GLU A 54 -9.65 -22.55 1.85
C GLU A 54 -10.27 -22.29 0.48
N ALA A 55 -9.85 -21.22 -0.22
CA ALA A 55 -10.34 -20.91 -1.56
C ALA A 55 -10.10 -22.06 -2.56
N LEU A 56 -8.91 -22.68 -2.52
CA LEU A 56 -8.60 -23.84 -3.37
C LEU A 56 -9.46 -25.08 -3.00
N ALA A 57 -9.80 -25.26 -1.73
CA ALA A 57 -10.66 -26.35 -1.31
C ALA A 57 -12.12 -26.13 -1.78
N GLU A 58 -12.60 -24.88 -1.72
CA GLU A 58 -13.91 -24.51 -2.24
C GLU A 58 -14.02 -24.70 -3.75
N ASP A 59 -12.98 -24.32 -4.48
CA ASP A 59 -12.89 -24.50 -5.93
C ASP A 59 -12.96 -25.99 -6.32
N ARG A 60 -12.14 -26.81 -5.67
CA ARG A 60 -12.17 -28.28 -5.86
C ARG A 60 -13.51 -28.91 -5.48
N ALA A 61 -14.25 -28.28 -4.57
CA ALA A 61 -15.58 -28.71 -4.18
C ALA A 61 -16.69 -28.20 -5.13
N GLY A 62 -16.34 -27.47 -6.20
CA GLY A 62 -17.28 -26.90 -7.16
C GLY A 62 -18.14 -25.77 -6.58
N LYS A 63 -17.64 -25.08 -5.55
CA LYS A 63 -18.33 -23.97 -4.88
C LYS A 63 -17.95 -22.59 -5.44
N THR A 64 -17.03 -22.54 -6.39
CA THR A 64 -16.61 -21.35 -7.09
C THR A 64 -17.28 -21.27 -8.46
N GLN A 65 -17.26 -20.08 -9.05
CA GLN A 65 -17.67 -19.86 -10.44
C GLN A 65 -16.60 -19.01 -11.13
N GLU A 66 -16.51 -19.15 -12.45
CA GLU A 66 -15.61 -18.31 -13.24
C GLU A 66 -16.06 -16.84 -13.16
N LEU A 67 -15.09 -15.95 -12.98
CA LEU A 67 -15.35 -14.53 -12.94
C LEU A 67 -15.49 -14.01 -14.37
N ASP A 68 -16.64 -13.42 -14.71
CA ASP A 68 -16.85 -12.69 -15.96
C ASP A 68 -16.63 -11.17 -15.74
N PRO A 69 -15.50 -10.60 -16.20
CA PRO A 69 -15.16 -9.21 -15.94
C PRO A 69 -16.11 -8.20 -16.59
N GLU A 70 -16.85 -8.59 -17.62
CA GLU A 70 -17.80 -7.72 -18.33
C GLU A 70 -19.13 -7.56 -17.56
N THR A 71 -19.29 -8.31 -16.47
CA THR A 71 -20.49 -8.30 -15.62
C THR A 71 -20.23 -7.77 -14.20
N LEU A 72 -19.02 -7.26 -13.95
CA LEU A 72 -18.62 -6.64 -12.68
C LEU A 72 -19.23 -5.25 -12.45
#